data_AF-A0A3D0P8N6-F1
#
_entry.id   AF-A0A3D0P8N6-F1
#
_cell.length_a   1.000
_cell.length_b   1.000
_cell.length_c   1.000
_cell.angle_alpha   90.00
_cell.angle_beta   90.00
_cell.angle_gamma   90.00
#
_symmetry.space_group_name_H-M   'P 1'
#
loop_
_entity.id
_entity.type
_entity.pdbx_description
1 polymer ?
#
loop_
_entity_poly.entity_id
_entity_poly.type
_entity_poly.pdbx_seq_one_letter_code
_entity_poly.pdbx_strand_id
1 'polypeptide(L)'
;VLGEEDFFRQRYRLPIERYGDTSSLKDLKARVGPFILRRLKSDKSIIADLPEKLELAEWVELSGEQAKLYRKTVDDTLEAIQRAPLGQRHGQVLGLLTKLKQICNHPALLLGEEEVG
;
A
#
# COMPACT_ATOMS: atom_id res chain seq x y z
N VAL A 1 -27.83 -3.73 14.26
CA VAL A 1 -27.48 -2.28 14.32
C VAL A 1 -27.02 -1.72 12.98
N LEU A 2 -26.34 -2.50 12.14
CA LEU A 2 -25.88 -2.08 10.81
C LEU A 2 -26.48 -2.87 9.64
N GLY A 3 -27.33 -3.86 9.91
CA GLY A 3 -27.92 -4.76 8.92
C GLY A 3 -27.03 -5.96 8.60
N GLU A 4 -27.53 -6.83 7.73
CA GLU A 4 -26.75 -7.91 7.09
C GLU A 4 -25.74 -7.33 6.09
N GLU A 5 -24.77 -8.15 5.67
CA GLU A 5 -23.65 -7.72 4.81
C GLU A 5 -24.12 -7.00 3.52
N ASP A 6 -25.15 -7.51 2.85
CA ASP A 6 -25.66 -6.89 1.61
C ASP A 6 -26.22 -5.48 1.86
N PHE A 7 -26.97 -5.32 2.94
CA PHE A 7 -27.49 -4.01 3.34
C PHE A 7 -26.35 -3.07 3.71
N PHE A 8 -25.37 -3.53 4.51
CA PHE A 8 -24.23 -2.73 4.91
C PHE A 8 -23.39 -2.29 3.70
N ARG A 9 -23.17 -3.20 2.75
CA ARG A 9 -22.43 -2.96 1.52
C ARG A 9 -23.08 -1.87 0.67
N GLN A 10 -24.41 -1.92 0.51
CA GLN A 10 -25.15 -0.94 -0.29
C GLN A 10 -25.29 0.40 0.44
N ARG A 11 -25.58 0.37 1.74
CA ARG A 11 -25.89 1.57 2.54
C ARG A 11 -24.64 2.38 2.92
N TYR A 12 -23.51 1.71 3.14
CA TYR A 12 -22.28 2.34 3.66
C TYR A 12 -21.06 2.07 2.78
N ARG A 13 -20.70 0.80 2.53
CA ARG A 13 -19.40 0.47 1.91
C ARG A 13 -19.22 1.08 0.53
N LEU A 14 -20.15 0.82 -0.39
CA LEU A 14 -20.08 1.31 -1.76
C LEU A 14 -20.17 2.85 -1.86
N PRO A 15 -21.15 3.54 -1.22
CA PRO A 15 -21.21 4.99 -1.19
C PRO A 15 -19.92 5.66 -0.69
N ILE A 16 -19.35 5.13 0.39
CA ILE A 16 -18.17 5.73 1.04
C ILE A 16 -16.91 5.48 0.21
N GLU A 17 -16.63 4.22 -0.16
CA GLU A 17 -15.36 3.85 -0.82
C GLU A 17 -15.30 4.29 -2.29
N ARG A 18 -16.42 4.20 -3.01
CA ARG A 18 -16.45 4.41 -4.46
C ARG A 18 -16.85 5.83 -4.85
N TYR A 19 -17.73 6.46 -4.07
CA TYR A 19 -18.31 7.77 -4.39
C TYR A 19 -17.95 8.86 -3.39
N GLY A 20 -17.22 8.52 -2.32
CA GLY A 20 -16.80 9.50 -1.31
C GLY A 20 -17.95 10.11 -0.51
N ASP A 21 -19.08 9.41 -0.36
CA ASP A 21 -20.26 9.94 0.32
C ASP A 21 -20.00 10.17 1.81
N THR A 22 -19.85 11.44 2.16
CA THR A 22 -19.57 11.89 3.53
C THR A 22 -20.79 11.81 4.45
N SER A 23 -22.01 11.83 3.91
CA SER A 23 -23.25 11.71 4.68
C SER A 23 -23.39 10.30 5.26
N SER A 24 -23.22 9.28 4.40
CA SER A 24 -23.19 7.88 4.82
C SER A 24 -22.05 7.59 5.80
N LEU A 25 -20.88 8.21 5.61
CA LEU A 25 -19.77 8.10 6.57
C LEU A 25 -20.10 8.69 7.94
N LYS A 26 -20.77 9.86 7.98
CA LYS A 26 -21.16 10.52 9.24
C LYS A 26 -22.21 9.70 10.01
N ASP A 27 -23.22 9.19 9.32
CA ASP A 27 -24.23 8.31 9.92
C ASP A 27 -23.59 7.03 10.48
N LEU A 28 -22.69 6.38 9.71
CA LEU A 28 -21.97 5.20 10.17
C LEU A 28 -21.17 5.49 11.45
N LYS A 29 -20.38 6.57 11.45
CA LYS A 29 -19.57 6.99 12.61
C LYS A 29 -20.43 7.21 13.86
N ALA A 30 -21.58 7.86 13.72
CA ALA A 30 -22.49 8.10 14.85
C ALA A 30 -23.04 6.79 15.44
N ARG A 31 -23.36 5.81 14.58
CA ARG A 31 -23.90 4.50 14.99
C ARG A 31 -22.86 3.61 15.68
N VAL A 32 -21.62 3.62 15.20
CA VAL A 32 -20.55 2.78 15.76
C VAL A 32 -19.81 3.43 16.93
N GLY A 33 -19.86 4.76 17.03
CA GLY A 33 -19.17 5.55 18.05
C GLY A 33 -19.33 5.06 19.49
N PRO A 34 -20.55 4.75 19.97
CA PRO A 34 -20.76 4.24 21.33
C PRO A 34 -20.07 2.89 21.63
N PHE A 35 -19.71 2.13 20.59
CA PHE A 35 -19.08 0.82 20.69
C PHE A 35 -17.57 0.85 20.41
N ILE A 36 -17.02 1.99 19.97
CA ILE A 36 -15.61 2.13 19.60
C ILE A 36 -14.96 3.20 20.47
N LEU A 37 -14.09 2.78 21.38
CA LEU A 37 -13.20 3.69 22.09
C LEU A 37 -11.92 3.90 21.27
N ARG A 38 -11.84 5.04 20.58
CA ARG A 38 -10.64 5.45 19.82
C ARG A 38 -10.01 6.68 20.47
N ARG A 39 -8.77 6.56 20.93
CA ARG A 39 -7.92 7.70 21.35
C ARG A 39 -6.85 7.96 20.30
N LEU A 40 -6.46 9.22 20.11
CA LEU A 40 -5.42 9.59 19.17
C LEU A 40 -4.11 9.85 19.91
N LYS A 41 -2.99 9.35 19.37
CA LYS A 41 -1.64 9.69 19.88
C LYS A 41 -1.28 11.18 19.71
N SER A 42 -2.07 11.92 18.94
CA SER A 42 -1.96 13.36 18.76
C SER A 42 -2.81 14.17 19.74
N ASP A 43 -3.60 13.52 20.60
CA ASP A 43 -4.42 14.21 21.59
C ASP A 43 -3.52 14.71 22.74
N LYS A 44 -3.08 15.97 22.63
CA LYS A 44 -2.21 16.64 23.61
C LYS A 44 -2.87 16.77 25.00
N SER A 45 -4.19 16.59 25.13
CA SER A 45 -4.88 16.55 26.43
C SER A 45 -4.68 15.23 27.19
N ILE A 46 -4.24 14.18 26.49
CA ILE A 46 -3.99 12.83 27.03
C ILE A 46 -2.49 12.56 27.19
N ILE A 47 -1.64 13.26 26.42
CA ILE A 47 -0.24 12.89 26.23
C ILE A 47 0.63 14.15 26.37
N ALA A 48 1.14 14.40 27.57
CA ALA A 48 2.00 15.55 27.85
C ALA A 48 3.48 15.30 27.48
N ASP A 49 3.91 14.04 27.42
CA ASP A 49 5.34 13.69 27.45
C ASP A 49 5.92 13.17 26.12
N LEU A 50 5.12 13.09 25.05
CA LEU A 50 5.61 12.64 23.74
C LEU A 50 5.99 13.85 22.86
N PRO A 51 7.25 13.95 22.38
CA PRO A 51 7.63 14.97 21.42
C PRO A 51 6.89 14.77 20.09
N GLU A 52 6.85 15.82 19.27
CA GLU A 52 6.23 15.75 17.96
C GLU A 52 6.96 14.73 17.07
N LYS A 53 6.19 13.99 16.26
CA LYS A 53 6.75 13.05 15.29
C LYS A 53 7.58 13.83 14.27
N LEU A 54 8.86 13.54 14.19
CA LEU A 54 9.73 14.05 13.13
C LEU A 54 9.80 13.01 12.00
N GLU A 55 9.45 13.39 10.79
CA GLU A 55 9.62 12.59 9.58
C GLU A 55 10.75 13.19 8.74
N LEU A 56 11.79 12.41 8.49
CA LEU A 56 12.93 12.80 7.65
C LEU A 56 12.93 11.90 6.42
N ALA A 57 12.95 12.51 5.23
CA ALA A 57 13.02 11.78 3.97
C ALA A 57 14.48 11.76 3.49
N GLU A 58 15.12 10.60 3.63
CA GLU A 58 16.48 10.36 3.13
C GLU A 58 16.41 9.69 1.77
N TRP A 59 17.11 10.27 0.78
CA TRP A 59 17.19 9.73 -0.57
C TRP A 59 18.47 8.91 -0.69
N VAL A 60 18.34 7.62 -1.03
CA VAL A 60 19.48 6.70 -1.13
C VAL A 60 19.60 6.21 -2.58
N GLU A 61 20.83 6.14 -3.08
CA GLU A 61 21.13 5.61 -4.40
C GLU A 61 21.17 4.08 -4.40
N LEU A 62 20.92 3.48 -5.56
CA LEU A 62 21.13 2.05 -5.75
C LEU A 62 22.63 1.73 -5.75
N SER A 63 23.02 0.64 -5.10
CA SER A 63 24.36 0.07 -5.29
C SER A 63 24.59 -0.34 -6.76
N GLY A 64 25.86 -0.52 -7.14
CA GLY A 64 26.21 -0.91 -8.51
C GLY A 64 25.59 -2.26 -8.94
N GLU A 65 25.44 -3.20 -8.00
CA GLU A 65 24.74 -4.47 -8.24
C GLU A 65 23.24 -4.25 -8.45
N GLN A 66 22.59 -3.53 -7.53
CA GLN A 66 21.17 -3.20 -7.64
C GLN A 66 20.86 -2.46 -8.94
N ALA A 67 21.68 -1.49 -9.34
CA ALA A 67 21.48 -0.72 -10.58
C ALA A 67 21.55 -1.60 -11.83
N LYS A 68 22.48 -2.57 -11.87
CA LYS A 68 22.58 -3.55 -12.97
C LYS A 68 21.36 -4.47 -12.99
N LEU A 69 20.99 -5.03 -11.84
CA LEU A 69 19.84 -5.94 -11.73
C LEU A 69 18.52 -5.23 -12.07
N TYR A 70 18.36 -3.99 -11.61
CA TYR A 70 17.22 -3.13 -11.89
C TYR A 70 17.06 -2.91 -13.39
N ARG A 71 18.11 -2.43 -14.06
CA ARG A 71 18.07 -2.12 -15.49
C ARG A 71 17.75 -3.35 -16.33
N LYS A 72 18.44 -4.46 -16.07
CA LYS A 72 18.17 -5.73 -16.73
C LYS A 72 16.71 -6.17 -16.55
N THR A 73 16.19 -6.10 -15.33
CA THR A 73 14.82 -6.51 -15.02
C THR A 73 13.78 -5.64 -15.76
N VAL A 74 14.02 -4.33 -15.86
CA VAL A 74 13.18 -3.42 -16.63
C VAL A 74 13.20 -3.77 -18.11
N ASP A 75 14.39 -3.87 -18.70
CA ASP A 75 14.56 -4.12 -20.14
C ASP A 75 13.90 -5.45 -20.55
N ASP A 76 14.23 -6.53 -19.84
CA ASP A 76 13.69 -7.89 -20.09
C ASP A 76 12.15 -7.90 -19.98
N THR A 77 11.59 -7.22 -18.97
CA THR A 77 10.14 -7.26 -18.73
C THR A 77 9.38 -6.37 -19.71
N LEU A 78 9.94 -5.22 -20.10
CA LEU A 78 9.32 -4.35 -21.11
C LEU A 78 9.30 -5.02 -22.49
N GLU A 79 10.36 -5.74 -22.86
CA GLU A 79 10.39 -6.55 -24.09
C GLU A 79 9.30 -7.65 -24.05
N ALA A 80 9.14 -8.32 -22.90
CA ALA A 80 8.08 -9.32 -22.71
C ALA A 80 6.67 -8.70 -22.82
N ILE A 81 6.45 -7.53 -22.23
CA ILE A 81 5.16 -6.81 -22.29
C ILE A 81 4.79 -6.42 -23.72
N GLN A 82 5.77 -5.99 -24.52
CA GLN A 82 5.52 -5.65 -25.92
C GLN A 82 5.02 -6.86 -26.73
N ARG A 83 5.55 -8.04 -26.44
CA ARG A 83 5.17 -9.32 -27.09
C ARG A 83 3.91 -9.96 -26.50
N ALA A 84 3.46 -9.53 -25.32
CA ALA A 84 2.35 -10.14 -24.62
C ALA A 84 0.96 -9.77 -25.23
N PRO A 85 0.01 -10.72 -25.27
CA PRO A 85 -1.39 -10.43 -25.56
C PRO A 85 -1.98 -9.40 -24.60
N LEU A 86 -2.96 -8.61 -25.06
CA LEU A 86 -3.55 -7.51 -24.29
C LEU A 86 -3.97 -7.90 -22.86
N GLY A 87 -4.53 -9.11 -22.67
CA GLY A 87 -4.97 -9.59 -21.36
C GLY A 87 -3.85 -9.91 -20.35
N GLN A 88 -2.60 -10.05 -20.79
CA GLN A 88 -1.48 -10.44 -19.92
C GLN A 88 -0.56 -9.27 -19.54
N ARG A 89 -0.63 -8.14 -20.27
CA ARG A 89 0.25 -6.99 -20.05
C ARG A 89 0.14 -6.40 -18.64
N HIS A 90 -1.09 -6.27 -18.13
CA HIS A 90 -1.32 -5.70 -16.80
C HIS A 90 -0.66 -6.51 -15.68
N GLY A 91 -0.77 -7.85 -15.73
CA GLY A 91 -0.13 -8.72 -14.75
C GLY A 91 1.40 -8.63 -14.79
N GLN A 92 1.98 -8.51 -15.99
CA GLN A 92 3.43 -8.34 -16.14
C GLN A 92 3.92 -6.98 -15.60
N VAL A 93 3.17 -5.90 -15.79
CA VAL A 93 3.49 -4.59 -15.21
C VAL A 93 3.47 -4.65 -13.68
N LEU A 94 2.42 -5.26 -13.09
CA LEU A 94 2.36 -5.43 -11.64
C LEU A 94 3.50 -6.31 -11.11
N GLY A 95 3.85 -7.36 -11.85
CA GLY A 95 5.00 -8.21 -11.54
C GLY A 95 6.32 -7.43 -11.57
N LEU A 96 6.52 -6.58 -12.58
CA LEU A 96 7.68 -5.69 -12.67
C LEU A 96 7.78 -4.78 -11.45
N LEU A 97 6.70 -4.09 -11.08
CA LEU A 97 6.69 -3.19 -9.92
C LEU A 97 7.09 -3.91 -8.62
N THR A 98 6.65 -5.15 -8.44
CA THR A 98 7.05 -5.97 -7.29
C THR A 98 8.53 -6.30 -7.32
N LYS A 99 9.07 -6.73 -8.47
CA LYS A 99 10.50 -7.03 -8.62
C LYS A 99 11.38 -5.81 -8.36
N LEU A 100 10.99 -4.64 -8.87
CA LEU A 100 11.75 -3.41 -8.62
C LEU A 100 11.77 -3.05 -7.14
N LYS A 101 10.65 -3.21 -6.42
CA LYS A 101 10.60 -3.03 -4.96
C LYS A 101 11.52 -4.03 -4.24
N GLN A 102 11.57 -5.29 -4.68
CA GLN A 102 12.49 -6.29 -4.12
C GLN A 102 13.95 -5.85 -4.30
N ILE A 103 14.35 -5.42 -5.50
CA ILE A 103 15.72 -4.96 -5.78
C ILE A 103 16.08 -3.75 -4.91
N CYS A 104 15.19 -2.75 -4.81
CA CYS A 104 15.41 -1.57 -3.98
C CYS A 104 15.58 -1.91 -2.49
N ASN A 105 14.84 -2.92 -1.99
CA ASN A 105 14.98 -3.38 -0.62
C ASN A 105 16.27 -4.19 -0.43
N HIS A 106 16.50 -5.22 -1.25
CA HIS A 106 17.74 -6.02 -1.27
C HIS A 106 17.78 -6.97 -2.49
N PRO A 107 18.91 -7.09 -3.23
CA PRO A 107 19.05 -8.00 -4.39
C PRO A 107 18.64 -9.46 -4.12
N ALA A 108 19.01 -9.99 -2.94
CA ALA A 108 18.69 -11.35 -2.53
C ALA A 108 17.19 -11.70 -2.58
N LEU A 109 16.30 -10.72 -2.35
CA LEU A 109 14.84 -10.93 -2.41
C LEU A 109 14.34 -11.28 -3.81
N LEU A 110 15.08 -10.86 -4.85
CA LEU A 110 14.77 -11.21 -6.23
C LEU A 110 15.55 -12.44 -6.69
N LEU A 111 16.80 -12.58 -6.26
CA LEU A 111 17.68 -13.68 -6.64
C LEU A 111 17.32 -15.00 -5.95
N GLY A 112 16.58 -14.95 -4.84
CA GLY A 112 16.15 -16.14 -4.10
C GLY A 112 17.29 -16.80 -3.32
N GLU A 113 18.28 -16.01 -2.87
CA GLU A 113 19.37 -16.53 -2.05
C GLU A 113 18.84 -16.96 -0.68
N GLU A 114 18.95 -18.26 -0.38
CA GLU A 114 18.74 -18.82 0.95
C GLU A 114 20.01 -18.56 1.79
N GLU A 115 19.82 -17.80 2.87
CA GLU A 115 20.77 -17.48 3.94
C GLU A 115 21.86 -16.42 3.68
N VAL A 116 21.76 -15.36 4.48
CA VAL A 116 22.86 -14.48 4.86
C VAL A 116 23.68 -15.24 5.91
N GLY A 117 24.87 -15.70 5.54
CA GLY A 117 25.91 -16.08 6.50
C GLY A 117 26.50 -14.86 7.20
#